data_AF-A0AA38UFV5-F1
#
_entry.id   AF-A0AA38UFV5-F1
#
_cell.length_a   1.000
_cell.length_b   1.000
_cell.length_c   1.000
_cell.angle_alpha   90.00
_cell.angle_beta   90.00
_cell.angle_gamma   90.00
#
_symmetry.space_group_name_H-M   'P 1'
#
loop_
_entity.id
_entity.type
_entity.pdbx_description
1 polymer ?
#
loop_
_entity_poly.entity_id
_entity_poly.type
_entity_poly.pdbx_seq_one_letter_code
_entity_poly.pdbx_strand_id
1 'polypeptide(L)'
;INAFIKTVLRYTPDDSLGEGGILGHVSAYYGCVEAQGRGTLHCHMLIWLHGALNPNQIKDKVKSDLDIDFQNRMINFLNDTISSNIVPDPDTALAVQSSVYHPCSVRGLNPVNATSDFDCSRQKDMHHLTKCCQTHKHTFTCYKYWKGPPEPRVCRFDLDQLKINMHTFFDPDTGELHLRKLDGLVNDYNETISECVRCNTDIKFIGSGPFAKAVMYYVTDYITKTQLKAHVAYAALEVALRRLEPLLDPSDNVTITAKRLLQRCSYAMINQQELSAQQVMSYLMDFGDHYTSHSYNNLYWTSFEFHVNFQSPSPECYLSQNGTEVKEGSQQNNISADQHLTDYNNSFDDSEVSFTISADKQMKKMASQVEDYIYRSD
;
A
#
# COMPACT_ATOMS: atom_id res chain seq x y z
N ILE A 1 10.64 2.32 11.49
CA ILE A 1 9.29 1.77 11.64
C ILE A 1 9.12 0.93 12.91
N ASN A 2 10.04 0.02 13.25
CA ASN A 2 9.95 -0.77 14.51
C ASN A 2 9.69 0.05 15.78
N ALA A 3 10.37 1.19 15.96
CA ALA A 3 10.11 2.09 17.09
C ALA A 3 8.69 2.70 17.06
N PHE A 4 8.16 3.00 15.86
CA PHE A 4 6.80 3.48 15.70
C PHE A 4 5.78 2.38 16.08
N ILE A 5 5.98 1.14 15.63
CA ILE A 5 5.13 0.00 15.98
C ILE A 5 5.15 -0.24 17.50
N LYS A 6 6.34 -0.29 18.10
CA LYS A 6 6.51 -0.59 19.52
C LYS A 6 6.03 0.54 20.44
N THR A 7 6.26 1.80 20.08
CA THR A 7 6.03 2.93 20.98
C THR A 7 4.75 3.69 20.67
N VAL A 8 4.45 3.94 19.39
CA VAL A 8 3.30 4.75 18.99
C VAL A 8 2.04 3.90 18.86
N LEU A 9 2.16 2.72 18.23
CA LEU A 9 1.06 1.75 18.18
C LEU A 9 0.98 0.87 19.43
N ARG A 10 2.06 0.83 20.21
CA ARG A 10 2.18 -0.01 21.41
C ARG A 10 1.82 -1.48 21.14
N TYR A 11 2.23 -1.99 19.98
CA TYR A 11 2.02 -3.39 19.66
C TYR A 11 3.15 -4.25 20.24
N THR A 12 2.79 -5.25 21.04
CA THR A 12 3.67 -6.36 21.39
C THR A 12 2.91 -7.70 21.26
N PRO A 13 3.54 -8.77 20.72
CA PRO A 13 2.84 -10.04 20.46
C PRO A 13 2.20 -10.69 21.70
N ASP A 14 2.78 -10.44 22.88
CA ASP A 14 2.40 -11.08 24.14
C ASP A 14 1.61 -10.16 25.10
N ASP A 15 1.17 -8.98 24.64
CA ASP A 15 0.45 -8.04 25.51
C ASP A 15 -0.95 -8.55 25.83
N SER A 16 -1.17 -9.00 27.08
CA SER A 16 -2.50 -9.23 27.62
C SER A 16 -3.18 -7.87 27.84
N LEU A 17 -3.76 -7.30 26.77
CA LEU A 17 -4.53 -6.05 26.74
C LEU A 17 -4.09 -5.04 27.84
N GLY A 18 -2.85 -4.54 27.73
CA GLY A 18 -2.30 -3.47 28.57
C GLY A 18 -3.03 -2.12 28.37
N GLU A 19 -2.31 -1.00 28.23
CA GLU A 19 -2.95 0.22 27.68
C GLU A 19 -2.70 0.24 26.16
N GLY A 20 -3.68 0.71 25.38
CA GLY A 20 -3.55 0.81 23.92
C GLY A 20 -2.52 1.84 23.45
N GLY A 21 -2.17 1.80 22.17
CA GLY A 21 -1.40 2.85 21.51
C GLY A 21 -2.26 4.04 21.11
N ILE A 22 -1.71 4.96 20.31
CA ILE A 22 -2.40 6.19 19.91
C ILE A 22 -3.68 5.96 19.08
N LEU A 23 -3.80 4.80 18.44
CA LEU A 23 -4.98 4.39 17.68
C LEU A 23 -5.90 3.45 18.48
N GLY A 24 -5.60 3.21 19.75
CA GLY A 24 -6.20 2.17 20.58
C GLY A 24 -5.40 0.86 20.58
N HIS A 25 -6.06 -0.23 20.97
CA HIS A 25 -5.45 -1.56 21.00
C HIS A 25 -5.29 -2.11 19.60
N VAL A 26 -4.06 -2.42 19.18
CA VAL A 26 -3.78 -3.02 17.88
C VAL A 26 -3.76 -4.54 18.00
N SER A 27 -4.61 -5.23 17.24
CA SER A 27 -4.62 -6.70 17.16
C SER A 27 -3.64 -7.24 16.11
N ALA A 28 -3.50 -6.52 14.99
CA ALA A 28 -2.63 -6.90 13.90
C ALA A 28 -2.19 -5.69 13.10
N TYR A 29 -1.07 -5.83 12.40
CA TYR A 29 -0.63 -4.91 11.36
C TYR A 29 0.12 -5.67 10.25
N TYR A 30 0.14 -5.03 9.08
CA TYR A 30 1.00 -5.38 7.96
C TYR A 30 1.51 -4.09 7.34
N GLY A 31 2.80 -3.97 7.09
CA GLY A 31 3.40 -2.85 6.38
C GLY A 31 4.35 -3.31 5.28
N CYS A 32 4.37 -2.58 4.17
CA CYS A 32 5.38 -2.75 3.12
C CYS A 32 6.07 -1.42 2.81
N VAL A 33 7.36 -1.49 2.51
CA VAL A 33 8.20 -0.36 2.16
C VAL A 33 8.49 -0.41 0.68
N GLU A 34 8.06 0.62 -0.05
CA GLU A 34 8.43 0.80 -1.45
C GLU A 34 9.38 1.99 -1.61
N ALA A 35 10.23 1.92 -2.63
CA ALA A 35 10.93 3.11 -3.10
C ALA A 35 10.13 3.76 -4.22
N GLN A 36 9.87 5.05 -4.08
CA GLN A 36 9.31 5.83 -5.16
C GLN A 36 10.39 6.17 -6.18
N GLY A 37 9.99 6.48 -7.42
CA GLY A 37 10.92 6.82 -8.51
C GLY A 37 11.79 8.08 -8.28
N ARG A 38 11.69 8.71 -7.09
CA ARG A 38 12.57 9.80 -6.62
C ARG A 38 13.52 9.37 -5.50
N GLY A 39 13.55 8.07 -5.18
CA GLY A 39 14.43 7.47 -4.19
C GLY A 39 13.99 7.54 -2.74
N THR A 40 12.88 8.20 -2.43
CA THR A 40 12.29 8.23 -1.08
C THR A 40 11.60 6.90 -0.77
N LEU A 41 11.77 6.42 0.46
CA LEU A 41 11.09 5.23 0.97
C LEU A 41 9.72 5.61 1.53
N HIS A 42 8.70 4.84 1.17
CA HIS A 42 7.32 5.02 1.59
C HIS A 42 6.84 3.74 2.24
N CYS A 43 6.23 3.85 3.40
CA CYS A 43 5.62 2.72 4.09
C CYS A 43 4.11 2.80 3.91
N HIS A 44 3.52 1.79 3.27
CA HIS A 44 2.07 1.57 3.27
C HIS A 44 1.76 0.57 4.37
N MET A 45 0.77 0.84 5.20
CA MET A 45 0.51 0.00 6.37
C MET A 45 -0.97 -0.13 6.66
N LEU A 46 -1.41 -1.36 6.91
CA LEU A 46 -2.73 -1.72 7.41
C LEU A 46 -2.62 -2.03 8.91
N ILE A 47 -3.56 -1.50 9.69
CA ILE A 47 -3.62 -1.65 11.14
C ILE A 47 -5.03 -2.12 11.50
N TRP A 48 -5.14 -3.22 12.22
CA TRP A 48 -6.39 -3.75 12.73
C TRP A 48 -6.46 -3.49 14.23
N LEU A 49 -7.54 -2.85 14.66
CA LEU A 49 -7.78 -2.56 16.06
C LEU A 49 -8.60 -3.67 16.71
N HIS A 50 -8.32 -3.95 17.98
CA HIS A 50 -9.07 -4.91 18.78
C HIS A 50 -10.51 -4.44 18.96
N GLY A 51 -11.47 -5.32 18.68
CA GLY A 51 -12.89 -4.99 18.74
C GLY A 51 -13.39 -4.09 17.61
N ALA A 52 -12.56 -3.81 16.59
CA ALA A 52 -13.02 -3.11 15.39
C ALA A 52 -14.09 -3.96 14.68
N LEU A 53 -15.26 -3.36 14.49
CA LEU A 53 -16.33 -3.96 13.73
C LEU A 53 -16.00 -3.93 12.24
N ASN A 54 -16.44 -4.96 11.52
CA ASN A 54 -16.36 -4.92 10.08
C ASN A 54 -17.32 -3.84 9.52
N PRO A 55 -17.08 -3.30 8.32
CA PRO A 55 -17.90 -2.25 7.74
C PRO A 55 -19.42 -2.52 7.68
N ASN A 56 -19.82 -3.77 7.47
CA ASN A 56 -21.23 -4.14 7.43
C ASN A 56 -21.85 -4.08 8.83
N GLN A 57 -21.15 -4.57 9.85
CA GLN A 57 -21.58 -4.46 11.25
C GLN A 57 -21.70 -3.00 11.70
N ILE A 58 -20.78 -2.13 11.29
CA ILE A 58 -20.89 -0.68 11.56
C ILE A 58 -22.18 -0.15 10.93
N LYS A 59 -22.41 -0.46 9.66
CA LYS A 59 -23.61 -0.02 8.94
C LYS A 59 -24.90 -0.55 9.57
N ASP A 60 -24.92 -1.80 10.01
CA ASP A 60 -26.07 -2.42 10.68
C ASP A 60 -26.35 -1.75 12.02
N LYS A 61 -25.32 -1.43 12.81
CA LYS A 61 -25.49 -0.67 14.07
C LYS A 61 -26.00 0.75 13.86
N VAL A 62 -25.57 1.39 12.77
CA VAL A 62 -26.00 2.74 12.43
C VAL A 62 -27.46 2.75 11.95
N LYS A 63 -27.84 1.80 11.08
CA LYS A 63 -29.16 1.77 10.44
C LYS A 63 -30.22 0.98 11.20
N SER A 64 -29.91 -0.25 11.56
CA SER A 64 -30.87 -1.20 12.10
C SER A 64 -31.09 -0.97 13.59
N ASP A 65 -30.00 -0.74 14.33
CA ASP A 65 -30.07 -0.54 15.79
C ASP A 65 -30.37 0.93 16.15
N LEU A 66 -30.20 1.87 15.20
CA LEU A 66 -30.21 3.32 15.44
C LEU A 66 -29.42 3.71 16.70
N ASP A 67 -28.26 3.06 16.88
CA ASP A 67 -27.45 3.15 18.09
C ASP A 67 -26.70 4.50 18.12
N ILE A 68 -27.39 5.53 18.60
CA ILE A 68 -26.88 6.92 18.68
C ILE A 68 -25.62 6.98 19.56
N ASP A 69 -25.57 6.19 20.64
CA ASP A 69 -24.42 6.16 21.54
C ASP A 69 -23.20 5.57 20.85
N PHE A 70 -23.36 4.50 20.06
CA PHE A 70 -22.31 3.97 19.20
C PHE A 70 -21.84 5.01 18.17
N GLN A 71 -22.77 5.66 17.47
CA GLN A 71 -22.44 6.68 16.47
C GLN A 71 -21.61 7.82 17.09
N ASN A 72 -22.06 8.36 18.23
CA ASN A 72 -21.36 9.43 18.93
C ASN A 72 -19.95 9.01 19.39
N ARG A 73 -19.81 7.81 19.95
CA ARG A 73 -18.48 7.28 20.35
C ARG A 73 -17.55 7.13 19.15
N MET A 74 -18.06 6.62 18.03
CA MET A 74 -17.27 6.45 16.81
C MET A 74 -16.87 7.78 16.17
N ILE A 75 -17.79 8.74 16.09
CA ILE A 75 -17.53 10.10 15.62
C ILE A 75 -16.46 10.77 16.48
N ASN A 76 -16.56 10.68 17.81
CA ASN A 76 -15.59 11.25 18.73
C ASN A 76 -14.21 10.62 18.56
N PHE A 77 -14.14 9.28 18.48
CA PHE A 77 -12.88 8.57 18.23
C PHE A 77 -12.21 9.02 16.93
N LEU A 78 -12.97 9.15 15.84
CA LEU A 78 -12.43 9.57 14.54
C LEU A 78 -12.00 11.03 14.52
N ASN A 79 -12.76 11.92 15.15
CA ASN A 79 -12.41 13.34 15.25
C ASN A 79 -11.17 13.60 16.12
N ASP A 80 -10.92 12.75 17.12
CA ASP A 80 -9.72 12.78 17.95
C ASP A 80 -8.51 12.17 17.22
N THR A 81 -8.73 11.11 16.44
CA THR A 81 -7.67 10.38 15.75
C THR A 81 -7.22 11.07 14.45
N ILE A 82 -8.13 11.69 13.70
CA ILE A 82 -7.89 12.17 12.34
C ILE A 82 -8.07 13.69 12.26
N SER A 83 -6.99 14.35 11.87
CA SER A 83 -6.90 15.77 11.58
C SER A 83 -6.79 16.00 10.07
N SER A 84 -7.36 17.11 9.61
CA SER A 84 -7.46 17.44 8.18
C SER A 84 -7.26 18.94 7.91
N ASN A 85 -6.54 19.62 8.79
CA ASN A 85 -6.23 21.05 8.70
C ASN A 85 -4.74 21.29 8.96
N ILE A 86 -4.27 22.46 8.54
CA ILE A 86 -3.01 23.01 9.02
C ILE A 86 -3.22 23.45 10.48
N VAL A 87 -2.31 23.05 11.37
CA VAL A 87 -2.35 23.50 12.77
C VAL A 87 -2.14 25.03 12.80
N PRO A 88 -2.95 25.81 13.55
CA PRO A 88 -2.78 27.26 13.58
C PRO A 88 -1.41 27.69 14.09
N ASP A 89 -0.85 28.75 13.51
CA ASP A 89 0.39 29.36 13.98
C ASP A 89 0.13 30.06 15.34
N PRO A 90 0.76 29.63 16.45
CA PRO A 90 0.49 30.21 17.77
C PRO A 90 1.05 31.63 17.92
N ASP A 91 2.17 31.94 17.26
CA ASP A 91 2.81 33.25 17.30
C ASP A 91 3.82 33.36 16.14
N THR A 92 3.69 34.41 15.33
CA THR A 92 4.60 34.66 14.20
C THR A 92 6.02 35.04 14.64
N ALA A 93 6.19 35.59 15.85
CA ALA A 93 7.48 35.95 16.41
C ALA A 93 8.23 34.78 17.04
N LEU A 94 7.52 33.69 17.42
CA LEU A 94 8.11 32.50 18.00
C LEU A 94 8.91 31.73 16.94
N ALA A 95 10.19 31.46 17.25
CA ALA A 95 11.09 30.73 16.37
C ALA A 95 11.47 29.37 16.98
N VAL A 96 11.35 28.32 16.16
CA VAL A 96 11.77 26.95 16.47
C VAL A 96 12.74 26.48 15.39
N GLN A 97 13.35 25.29 15.55
CA GLN A 97 14.30 24.78 14.54
C GLN A 97 13.67 24.66 13.13
N SER A 98 12.39 24.28 13.07
CA SER A 98 11.63 24.21 11.81
C SER A 98 11.25 25.57 11.21
N SER A 99 11.51 26.69 11.92
CA SER A 99 11.43 28.04 11.33
C SER A 99 12.61 28.31 10.39
N VAL A 100 13.74 27.63 10.59
CA VAL A 100 14.99 27.85 9.83
C VAL A 100 15.25 26.71 8.85
N TYR A 101 15.00 25.48 9.28
CA TYR A 101 15.28 24.28 8.51
C TYR A 101 13.98 23.57 8.10
N HIS A 102 14.08 22.68 7.12
CA HIS A 102 12.94 21.87 6.71
C HIS A 102 12.43 21.04 7.92
N PRO A 103 11.12 20.98 8.19
CA PRO A 103 10.59 20.28 9.36
C PRO A 103 11.01 18.80 9.46
N CYS A 104 11.11 18.10 8.32
CA CYS A 104 11.62 16.71 8.25
C CYS A 104 13.12 16.55 8.54
N SER A 105 13.93 17.61 8.49
CA SER A 105 15.39 17.51 8.68
C SER A 105 15.83 17.84 10.11
N VAL A 106 14.90 18.19 10.98
CA VAL A 106 15.16 18.51 12.39
C VAL A 106 14.46 17.49 13.28
N ARG A 107 14.97 17.31 14.51
CA ARG A 107 14.25 16.50 15.50
C ARG A 107 13.09 17.29 16.08
N GLY A 108 12.04 16.58 16.48
CA GLY A 108 10.95 17.18 17.24
C GLY A 108 11.43 17.69 18.60
N LEU A 109 10.60 18.52 19.21
CA LEU A 109 10.87 19.05 20.55
C LEU A 109 10.89 17.91 21.56
N ASN A 110 11.81 17.99 22.52
CA ASN A 110 11.94 16.98 23.56
C ASN A 110 11.08 17.37 24.77
N PRO A 111 10.03 16.59 25.12
CA PRO A 111 9.18 16.90 26.27
C PRO A 111 9.91 16.84 27.60
N VAL A 112 11.06 16.15 27.69
CA VAL A 112 11.87 16.09 28.92
C VAL A 112 12.48 17.44 29.28
N ASN A 113 12.68 18.32 28.29
CA ASN A 113 13.23 19.66 28.48
C ASN A 113 12.14 20.74 28.37
N ALA A 114 10.89 20.40 28.75
CA ALA A 114 9.77 21.33 28.63
C ALA A 114 10.00 22.60 29.44
N THR A 115 10.11 23.72 28.73
CA THR A 115 10.09 25.09 29.24
C THR A 115 8.64 25.60 29.28
N SER A 116 8.40 26.76 29.87
CA SER A 116 7.05 27.36 29.95
C SER A 116 6.42 27.64 28.58
N ASP A 117 7.23 27.77 27.54
CA ASP A 117 6.84 27.99 26.14
C ASP A 117 6.81 26.69 25.31
N PHE A 118 6.93 25.52 25.94
CA PHE A 118 6.99 24.23 25.25
C PHE A 118 5.75 24.00 24.36
N ASP A 119 4.55 24.25 24.88
CA ASP A 119 3.31 24.02 24.13
C ASP A 119 3.21 24.94 22.90
N CYS A 120 3.53 26.23 23.04
CA CYS A 120 3.58 27.16 21.93
C CYS A 120 4.66 26.75 20.91
N SER A 121 5.83 26.31 21.37
CA SER A 121 6.90 25.82 20.49
C SER A 121 6.47 24.55 19.74
N ARG A 122 5.80 23.63 20.42
CA ARG A 122 5.28 22.38 19.85
C ARG A 122 4.21 22.65 18.81
N GLN A 123 3.28 23.55 19.10
CA GLN A 123 2.27 23.98 18.15
C GLN A 123 2.90 24.69 16.94
N LYS A 124 3.91 25.54 17.15
CA LYS A 124 4.65 26.21 16.05
C LYS A 124 5.37 25.20 15.16
N ASP A 125 6.02 24.22 15.74
CA ASP A 125 6.68 23.15 14.99
C ASP A 125 5.67 22.29 14.22
N MET A 126 4.53 21.98 14.83
CA MET A 126 3.44 21.26 14.18
C MET A 126 2.79 22.08 13.04
N HIS A 127 2.65 23.40 13.19
CA HIS A 127 2.22 24.29 12.11
C HIS A 127 3.14 24.14 10.89
N HIS A 128 4.45 24.20 11.09
CA HIS A 128 5.41 24.02 9.99
C HIS A 128 5.36 22.61 9.40
N LEU A 129 5.29 21.56 10.22
CA LEU A 129 5.17 20.17 9.76
C LEU A 129 3.93 19.99 8.88
N THR A 130 2.76 20.41 9.36
CA THR A 130 1.50 20.21 8.64
C THR A 130 1.47 21.02 7.34
N LYS A 131 1.89 22.28 7.39
CA LYS A 131 1.99 23.16 6.22
C LYS A 131 2.99 22.67 5.16
N CYS A 132 4.11 22.10 5.59
CA CYS A 132 5.17 21.67 4.67
C CYS A 132 4.97 20.25 4.16
N CYS A 133 4.47 19.35 5.00
CA CYS A 133 4.44 17.91 4.73
C CYS A 133 3.05 17.38 4.43
N GLN A 134 1.96 17.99 4.91
CA GLN A 134 0.60 17.48 4.71
C GLN A 134 -0.20 18.29 3.67
N THR A 135 0.24 19.51 3.35
CA THR A 135 -0.42 20.34 2.32
C THR A 135 -0.06 19.86 0.91
N HIS A 136 -1.10 19.53 0.15
CA HIS A 136 -1.01 19.18 -1.24
C HIS A 136 -0.80 20.41 -2.12
N LYS A 137 0.09 20.27 -3.10
CA LYS A 137 0.24 21.22 -4.22
C LYS A 137 0.01 20.45 -5.50
N HIS A 138 -1.00 20.85 -6.26
CA HIS A 138 -1.28 20.19 -7.54
C HIS A 138 -0.07 20.33 -8.48
N THR A 139 0.32 19.20 -9.06
CA THR A 139 1.37 19.11 -10.08
C THR A 139 0.85 18.32 -11.26
N PHE A 140 1.66 18.17 -12.32
CA PHE A 140 1.30 17.37 -13.49
C PHE A 140 0.84 15.94 -13.13
N THR A 141 1.42 15.33 -12.10
CA THR A 141 1.04 13.96 -11.67
C THR A 141 -0.39 13.86 -11.14
N CYS A 142 -0.94 14.97 -10.64
CA CYS A 142 -2.32 15.04 -10.13
C CYS A 142 -3.34 14.88 -11.27
N TYR A 143 -2.97 15.28 -12.48
CA TYR A 143 -3.82 15.24 -13.66
C TYR A 143 -3.36 14.20 -14.68
N LYS A 144 -2.52 13.24 -14.27
CA LYS A 144 -1.95 12.19 -15.14
C LYS A 144 -3.01 11.43 -15.93
N TYR A 145 -4.20 11.23 -15.35
CA TYR A 145 -5.30 10.48 -15.96
C TYR A 145 -6.44 11.37 -16.47
N TRP A 146 -6.27 12.69 -16.46
CA TRP A 146 -7.27 13.60 -16.99
C TRP A 146 -7.29 13.49 -18.51
N LYS A 147 -8.46 13.17 -19.08
CA LYS A 147 -8.60 12.88 -20.52
C LYS A 147 -8.72 14.14 -21.39
N GLY A 148 -8.68 15.32 -20.79
CA GLY A 148 -8.82 16.60 -21.48
C GLY A 148 -10.27 17.10 -21.52
N PRO A 149 -10.50 18.29 -22.11
CA PRO A 149 -11.83 18.88 -22.20
C PRO A 149 -12.82 17.98 -22.98
N PRO A 150 -14.12 17.97 -22.63
CA PRO A 150 -14.80 18.89 -21.70
C PRO A 150 -14.71 18.49 -20.22
N GLU A 151 -14.00 17.41 -19.86
CA GLU A 151 -13.91 16.97 -18.47
C GLU A 151 -13.16 18.00 -17.62
N PRO A 152 -13.63 18.32 -16.40
CA PRO A 152 -12.88 19.18 -15.49
C PRO A 152 -11.61 18.47 -15.03
N ARG A 153 -10.57 19.27 -14.71
CA ARG A 153 -9.35 18.75 -14.08
C ARG A 153 -9.64 18.35 -12.65
N VAL A 154 -9.85 17.06 -12.42
CA VAL A 154 -9.99 16.48 -11.08
C VAL A 154 -8.64 15.96 -10.62
N CYS A 155 -8.25 16.29 -9.39
CA CYS A 155 -7.05 15.72 -8.78
C CYS A 155 -7.22 14.21 -8.61
N ARG A 156 -6.27 13.41 -9.09
CA ARG A 156 -6.26 11.94 -8.88
C ARG A 156 -6.40 11.54 -7.40
N PHE A 157 -5.86 12.35 -6.49
CA PHE A 157 -5.92 12.10 -5.05
C PHE A 157 -7.19 12.66 -4.40
N ASP A 158 -8.09 13.22 -5.20
CA ASP A 158 -9.37 13.75 -4.76
C ASP A 158 -9.26 14.92 -3.75
N LEU A 159 -8.16 15.68 -3.84
CA LEU A 159 -7.88 16.86 -3.03
C LEU A 159 -8.23 18.14 -3.80
N ASP A 160 -9.11 18.95 -3.22
CA ASP A 160 -9.63 20.20 -3.80
C ASP A 160 -10.02 21.17 -2.69
N GLN A 161 -9.81 22.48 -2.88
CA GLN A 161 -10.15 23.51 -1.89
C GLN A 161 -11.63 23.54 -1.52
N LEU A 162 -12.51 23.11 -2.44
CA LEU A 162 -13.96 23.07 -2.24
C LEU A 162 -14.41 21.83 -1.47
N LYS A 163 -13.54 20.83 -1.28
CA LYS A 163 -13.87 19.61 -0.51
C LYS A 163 -13.72 19.85 0.98
N ILE A 164 -14.70 20.53 1.54
CA ILE A 164 -14.78 20.84 2.96
C ILE A 164 -16.02 20.17 3.55
N ASN A 165 -15.86 19.56 4.73
CA ASN A 165 -16.93 19.04 5.55
C ASN A 165 -16.67 19.40 7.01
N MET A 166 -17.52 20.21 7.63
CA MET A 166 -17.27 20.75 8.97
C MET A 166 -17.44 19.73 10.09
N HIS A 167 -18.21 18.67 9.87
CA HIS A 167 -18.55 17.69 10.89
C HIS A 167 -18.43 16.27 10.35
N THR A 168 -18.01 15.35 11.21
CA THR A 168 -18.12 13.92 10.92
C THR A 168 -19.55 13.48 11.22
N PHE A 169 -20.21 12.80 10.29
CA PHE A 169 -21.58 12.32 10.44
C PHE A 169 -21.83 11.04 9.64
N PHE A 170 -22.88 10.31 10.03
CA PHE A 170 -23.42 9.21 9.23
C PHE A 170 -24.58 9.73 8.39
N ASP A 171 -24.57 9.41 7.10
CA ASP A 171 -25.71 9.63 6.23
C ASP A 171 -26.87 8.72 6.70
N PRO A 172 -28.04 9.27 7.05
CA PRO A 172 -29.16 8.50 7.58
C PRO A 172 -29.76 7.53 6.55
N ASP A 173 -29.72 7.87 5.26
CA ASP A 173 -30.32 7.09 4.19
C ASP A 173 -29.37 5.98 3.73
N THR A 174 -28.08 6.28 3.58
CA THR A 174 -27.08 5.35 3.04
C THR A 174 -26.33 4.59 4.13
N GLY A 175 -26.26 5.14 5.35
CA GLY A 175 -25.46 4.64 6.47
C GLY A 175 -23.96 4.85 6.28
N GLU A 176 -23.57 5.67 5.29
CA GLU A 176 -22.17 5.95 4.98
C GLU A 176 -21.60 6.99 5.94
N LEU A 177 -20.35 6.79 6.32
CA LEU A 177 -19.61 7.70 7.20
C LEU A 177 -18.93 8.78 6.38
N HIS A 178 -19.24 10.03 6.67
CA HIS A 178 -18.57 11.20 6.11
C HIS A 178 -17.67 11.82 7.16
N LEU A 179 -16.36 11.83 6.93
CA LEU A 179 -15.39 12.42 7.85
C LEU A 179 -15.34 13.95 7.71
N ARG A 180 -15.04 14.61 8.84
CA ARG A 180 -14.71 16.03 8.89
C ARG A 180 -13.46 16.33 8.05
N LYS A 181 -13.59 17.25 7.10
CA LYS A 181 -12.53 17.77 6.24
C LYS A 181 -12.46 19.29 6.38
N LEU A 182 -11.52 19.79 7.19
CA LEU A 182 -11.41 21.23 7.48
C LEU A 182 -10.62 22.00 6.42
N ASP A 183 -9.67 21.34 5.76
CA ASP A 183 -8.94 21.86 4.62
C ASP A 183 -8.86 20.78 3.53
N GLY A 184 -9.51 21.01 2.39
CA GLY A 184 -9.59 20.05 1.30
C GLY A 184 -8.28 19.82 0.54
N LEU A 185 -7.23 20.62 0.81
CA LEU A 185 -5.88 20.41 0.27
C LEU A 185 -4.92 19.75 1.28
N VAL A 186 -5.35 19.47 2.51
CA VAL A 186 -4.51 18.82 3.51
C VAL A 186 -4.85 17.33 3.54
N ASN A 187 -3.83 16.46 3.54
CA ASN A 187 -4.05 15.03 3.75
C ASN A 187 -4.70 14.78 5.11
N ASP A 188 -5.41 13.66 5.25
CA ASP A 188 -5.85 13.23 6.57
C ASP A 188 -4.64 12.66 7.32
N TYR A 189 -4.36 13.13 8.53
CA TYR A 189 -3.21 12.71 9.32
C TYR A 189 -3.57 12.57 10.80
N ASN A 190 -2.71 11.89 11.57
CA ASN A 190 -2.75 11.93 13.02
C ASN A 190 -1.61 12.84 13.51
N GLU A 191 -1.91 13.77 14.41
CA GLU A 191 -0.94 14.76 14.90
C GLU A 191 0.26 14.09 15.57
N THR A 192 0.03 13.18 16.52
CA THR A 192 1.09 12.46 17.24
C THR A 192 1.95 11.62 16.30
N ILE A 193 1.34 10.93 15.33
CA ILE A 193 2.09 10.18 14.32
C ILE A 193 2.98 11.14 13.51
N SER A 194 2.42 12.26 13.02
CA SER A 194 3.16 13.27 12.26
C SER A 194 4.31 13.89 13.07
N GLU A 195 4.11 14.12 14.37
CA GLU A 195 5.15 14.62 15.26
C GLU A 195 6.33 13.64 15.38
N CYS A 196 6.02 12.34 15.46
CA CYS A 196 6.99 11.27 15.63
C CYS A 196 7.77 10.96 14.35
N VAL A 197 7.08 10.87 13.20
CA VAL A 197 7.71 10.47 11.93
C VAL A 197 8.20 11.65 11.11
N ARG A 198 7.65 12.86 11.35
CA ARG A 198 8.05 14.14 10.73
C ARG A 198 8.12 14.10 9.21
N CYS A 199 7.21 13.38 8.56
CA CYS A 199 7.11 13.32 7.12
C CYS A 199 5.64 13.38 6.69
N ASN A 200 5.38 13.36 5.38
CA ASN A 200 4.02 13.20 4.88
C ASN A 200 3.43 11.89 5.40
N THR A 201 2.20 11.94 5.88
CA THR A 201 1.44 10.78 6.35
C THR A 201 0.01 10.91 5.85
N ASP A 202 -0.61 9.79 5.51
CA ASP A 202 -2.01 9.75 5.09
C ASP A 202 -2.70 8.63 5.86
N ILE A 203 -3.58 8.99 6.80
CA ILE A 203 -4.36 8.04 7.59
C ILE A 203 -5.77 7.97 7.03
N LYS A 204 -6.27 6.76 6.78
CA LYS A 204 -7.64 6.54 6.30
C LYS A 204 -8.35 5.51 7.15
N PHE A 205 -9.53 5.87 7.63
CA PHE A 205 -10.40 4.92 8.33
C PHE A 205 -11.18 4.07 7.32
N ILE A 206 -11.08 2.74 7.45
CA ILE A 206 -11.76 1.80 6.56
C ILE A 206 -13.13 1.44 7.13
N GLY A 207 -14.13 2.29 6.84
CA GLY A 207 -15.47 2.17 7.42
C GLY A 207 -16.55 1.55 6.52
N SER A 208 -16.31 1.39 5.21
CA SER A 208 -17.31 0.88 4.26
C SER A 208 -16.76 -0.30 3.45
N GLY A 209 -17.62 -1.24 3.06
CA GLY A 209 -17.24 -2.42 2.27
C GLY A 209 -16.62 -2.07 0.91
N PRO A 210 -17.21 -1.15 0.11
CA PRO A 210 -16.60 -0.69 -1.14
C PRO A 210 -15.24 -0.04 -0.93
N PHE A 211 -15.10 0.79 0.11
CA PHE A 211 -13.82 1.43 0.42
C PHE A 211 -12.77 0.41 0.87
N ALA A 212 -13.16 -0.59 1.68
CA ALA A 212 -12.29 -1.70 2.05
C ALA A 212 -11.77 -2.45 0.83
N LYS A 213 -12.65 -2.80 -0.13
CA LYS A 213 -12.23 -3.43 -1.40
C LYS A 213 -11.24 -2.55 -2.17
N ALA A 214 -11.54 -1.27 -2.33
CA ALA A 214 -10.67 -0.34 -3.05
C ALA A 214 -9.28 -0.22 -2.39
N VAL A 215 -9.23 -0.12 -1.05
CA VAL A 215 -7.96 -0.08 -0.30
C VAL A 215 -7.21 -1.40 -0.41
N MET A 216 -7.89 -2.55 -0.38
CA MET A 216 -7.24 -3.85 -0.58
C MET A 216 -6.58 -3.94 -1.96
N TYR A 217 -7.27 -3.54 -3.03
CA TYR A 217 -6.66 -3.47 -4.38
C TYR A 217 -5.47 -2.51 -4.42
N TYR A 218 -5.61 -1.32 -3.84
CA TYR A 218 -4.55 -0.32 -3.77
C TYR A 218 -3.31 -0.88 -3.07
N VAL A 219 -3.45 -1.40 -1.84
CA VAL A 219 -2.33 -1.95 -1.06
C VAL A 219 -1.72 -3.17 -1.77
N THR A 220 -2.54 -4.01 -2.41
CA THR A 220 -2.06 -5.16 -3.18
C THR A 220 -1.16 -4.71 -4.32
N ASP A 221 -1.53 -3.67 -5.09
CA ASP A 221 -0.70 -3.09 -6.16
C ASP A 221 0.67 -2.62 -5.64
N TYR A 222 0.75 -2.12 -4.40
CA TYR A 222 2.03 -1.74 -3.79
C TYR A 222 2.85 -2.94 -3.31
N ILE A 223 2.20 -3.97 -2.76
CA ILE A 223 2.87 -5.21 -2.33
C ILE A 223 3.43 -5.96 -3.55
N THR A 224 2.66 -6.03 -4.63
CA THR A 224 3.03 -6.77 -5.84
C THR A 224 3.79 -5.92 -6.86
N LYS A 225 4.09 -4.66 -6.51
CA LYS A 225 4.77 -3.72 -7.39
C LYS A 225 6.13 -4.27 -7.79
N THR A 226 6.30 -4.54 -9.08
CA THR A 226 7.57 -5.04 -9.61
C THR A 226 8.67 -4.00 -9.43
N GLN A 227 9.81 -4.43 -8.86
CA GLN A 227 10.97 -3.55 -8.69
C GLN A 227 11.54 -3.10 -10.05
N LEU A 228 11.37 -3.92 -11.09
CA LEU A 228 11.84 -3.67 -12.44
C LEU A 228 10.66 -3.58 -13.41
N LYS A 229 10.52 -2.44 -14.08
CA LYS A 229 9.51 -2.30 -15.15
C LYS A 229 9.86 -3.25 -16.29
N ALA A 230 8.85 -3.90 -16.85
CA ALA A 230 9.02 -4.90 -17.91
C ALA A 230 9.89 -4.40 -19.09
N HIS A 231 9.70 -3.16 -19.57
CA HIS A 231 10.52 -2.63 -20.67
C HIS A 231 12.01 -2.50 -20.32
N VAL A 232 12.36 -2.21 -19.05
CA VAL A 232 13.75 -2.17 -18.59
C VAL A 232 14.31 -3.59 -18.53
N ALA A 233 13.51 -4.54 -18.05
CA ALA A 233 13.87 -5.96 -18.07
C ALA A 233 14.13 -6.45 -19.49
N TYR A 234 13.25 -6.13 -20.44
CA TYR A 234 13.40 -6.50 -21.86
C TYR A 234 14.61 -5.84 -22.50
N ALA A 235 14.89 -4.56 -22.24
CA ALA A 235 16.08 -3.89 -22.74
C ALA A 235 17.37 -4.54 -22.19
N ALA A 236 17.39 -4.88 -20.89
CA ALA A 236 18.52 -5.58 -20.29
C ALA A 236 18.70 -7.00 -20.87
N LEU A 237 17.60 -7.72 -21.12
CA LEU A 237 17.57 -9.01 -21.81
C LEU A 237 18.10 -8.91 -23.24
N GLU A 238 17.67 -7.92 -24.01
CA GLU A 238 18.13 -7.68 -25.39
C GLU A 238 19.64 -7.41 -25.42
N VAL A 239 20.14 -6.56 -24.50
CA VAL A 239 21.57 -6.29 -24.36
C VAL A 239 22.35 -7.55 -23.96
N ALA A 240 21.80 -8.36 -23.06
CA ALA A 240 22.41 -9.63 -22.67
C ALA A 240 22.47 -10.63 -23.83
N LEU A 241 21.38 -10.77 -24.59
CA LEU A 241 21.28 -11.64 -25.76
C LEU A 241 22.28 -11.25 -26.85
N ARG A 242 22.35 -9.96 -27.23
CA ARG A 242 23.32 -9.46 -28.23
C ARG A 242 24.76 -9.70 -27.83
N ARG A 243 25.08 -9.65 -26.52
CA ARG A 243 26.42 -9.96 -26.00
C ARG A 243 26.71 -11.47 -25.96
N LEU A 244 25.68 -12.31 -25.92
CA LEU A 244 25.83 -13.76 -25.89
C LEU A 244 25.88 -14.39 -27.26
N GLU A 245 25.14 -13.88 -28.23
CA GLU A 245 25.04 -14.45 -29.58
C GLU A 245 26.39 -14.84 -30.21
N PRO A 246 27.48 -14.06 -30.06
CA PRO A 246 28.80 -14.41 -30.59
C PRO A 246 29.56 -15.49 -29.80
N LEU A 247 29.12 -15.81 -28.59
CA LEU A 247 29.79 -16.71 -27.63
C LEU A 247 29.09 -18.08 -27.52
N LEU A 248 27.98 -18.27 -28.22
CA LEU A 248 27.24 -19.53 -28.23
C LEU A 248 27.92 -20.51 -29.19
N ASP A 249 28.39 -21.63 -28.67
CA ASP A 249 28.88 -22.74 -29.49
C ASP A 249 27.69 -23.59 -29.95
N PRO A 250 27.46 -23.78 -31.27
CA PRO A 250 26.38 -24.62 -31.79
C PRO A 250 26.47 -26.09 -31.34
N SER A 251 27.62 -26.53 -30.86
CA SER A 251 27.85 -27.89 -30.36
C SER A 251 27.52 -28.08 -28.87
N ASP A 252 27.29 -26.99 -28.13
CA ASP A 252 26.93 -27.06 -26.71
C ASP A 252 25.52 -27.64 -26.52
N ASN A 253 25.34 -28.40 -25.44
CA ASN A 253 24.03 -28.92 -25.05
C ASN A 253 23.05 -27.75 -24.80
N VAL A 254 21.89 -27.79 -25.48
CA VAL A 254 20.83 -26.77 -25.40
C VAL A 254 20.49 -26.39 -23.95
N THR A 255 20.47 -27.35 -23.02
CA THR A 255 20.18 -27.09 -21.60
C THR A 255 21.29 -26.29 -20.92
N ILE A 256 22.56 -26.55 -21.24
CA ILE A 256 23.71 -25.81 -20.70
C ILE A 256 23.70 -24.37 -21.25
N THR A 257 23.42 -24.25 -22.54
CA THR A 257 23.30 -22.97 -23.25
C THR A 257 22.17 -22.12 -22.67
N ALA A 258 20.98 -22.69 -22.49
CA ALA A 258 19.83 -22.03 -21.88
C ALA A 258 20.12 -21.58 -20.43
N LYS A 259 20.78 -22.44 -19.63
CA LYS A 259 21.14 -22.09 -18.25
C LYS A 259 22.13 -20.92 -18.19
N ARG A 260 23.17 -20.92 -19.03
CA ARG A 260 24.14 -19.80 -19.10
C ARG A 260 23.48 -18.51 -19.56
N LEU A 261 22.56 -18.60 -20.53
CA LEU A 261 21.79 -17.45 -21.01
C LEU A 261 20.95 -16.85 -19.88
N LEU A 262 20.15 -17.66 -19.19
CA LEU A 262 19.33 -17.21 -18.06
C LEU A 262 20.16 -16.56 -16.95
N GLN A 263 21.28 -17.18 -16.57
CA GLN A 263 22.19 -16.61 -15.55
C GLN A 263 22.74 -15.24 -15.97
N ARG A 264 23.20 -15.10 -17.22
CA ARG A 264 23.77 -13.83 -17.70
C ARG A 264 22.70 -12.75 -17.89
N CYS A 265 21.50 -13.11 -18.35
CA CYS A 265 20.36 -12.20 -18.38
C CYS A 265 20.02 -11.73 -16.96
N SER A 266 20.00 -12.63 -15.98
CA SER A 266 19.81 -12.27 -14.56
C SER A 266 20.88 -11.29 -14.07
N TYR A 267 22.16 -11.56 -14.31
CA TYR A 267 23.23 -10.63 -13.92
C TYR A 267 23.17 -9.28 -14.64
N ALA A 268 22.77 -9.25 -15.91
CA ALA A 268 22.58 -8.01 -16.65
C ALA A 268 21.43 -7.18 -16.09
N MET A 269 20.31 -7.82 -15.74
CA MET A 269 19.18 -7.17 -15.09
C MET A 269 19.56 -6.58 -13.73
N ILE A 270 20.29 -7.34 -12.91
CA ILE A 270 20.76 -6.87 -11.59
C ILE A 270 21.75 -5.71 -11.75
N ASN A 271 22.71 -5.81 -12.67
CA ASN A 271 23.72 -4.77 -12.87
C ASN A 271 23.16 -3.46 -13.41
N GLN A 272 22.02 -3.49 -14.11
CA GLN A 272 21.36 -2.28 -14.60
C GLN A 272 20.26 -1.76 -13.67
N GLN A 273 20.04 -2.43 -12.53
CA GLN A 273 19.09 -1.97 -11.55
C GLN A 273 19.68 -0.79 -10.76
N GLU A 274 19.13 0.40 -10.99
CA GLU A 274 19.44 1.56 -10.16
C GLU A 274 18.67 1.49 -8.84
N LEU A 275 19.39 1.62 -7.73
CA LEU A 275 18.82 1.67 -6.38
C LEU A 275 19.11 3.05 -5.77
N SER A 276 18.14 3.61 -5.05
CA SER A 276 18.37 4.85 -4.33
C SER A 276 19.31 4.64 -3.14
N ALA A 277 20.03 5.70 -2.76
CA ALA A 277 20.89 5.65 -1.57
C ALA A 277 20.11 5.23 -0.32
N GLN A 278 18.85 5.65 -0.20
CA GLN A 278 17.97 5.29 0.92
C GLN A 278 17.62 3.80 0.91
N GLN A 279 17.33 3.22 -0.26
CA GLN A 279 17.10 1.77 -0.38
C GLN A 279 18.33 0.98 0.02
N VAL A 280 19.49 1.35 -0.52
CA VAL A 280 20.77 0.69 -0.20
C VAL A 280 21.04 0.76 1.30
N MET A 281 20.87 1.93 1.92
CA MET A 281 21.03 2.07 3.36
C MET A 281 20.02 1.24 4.15
N SER A 282 18.76 1.15 3.73
CA SER A 282 17.75 0.31 4.39
C SER A 282 18.14 -1.17 4.40
N TYR A 283 18.67 -1.67 3.27
CA TYR A 283 19.18 -3.04 3.18
C TYR A 283 20.45 -3.24 4.04
N LEU A 284 21.41 -2.30 3.99
CA LEU A 284 22.63 -2.39 4.79
C LEU A 284 22.37 -2.33 6.30
N MET A 285 21.33 -1.62 6.71
CA MET A 285 20.91 -1.51 8.11
C MET A 285 19.95 -2.61 8.55
N ASP A 286 19.64 -3.57 7.68
CA ASP A 286 18.73 -4.69 7.93
C ASP A 286 17.35 -4.23 8.45
N PHE A 287 16.82 -3.15 7.88
CA PHE A 287 15.52 -2.61 8.28
C PHE A 287 14.33 -3.37 7.68
N GLY A 288 14.59 -4.28 6.73
CA GLY A 288 13.58 -4.99 5.96
C GLY A 288 12.83 -4.10 4.97
N ASP A 289 11.99 -4.74 4.16
CA ASP A 289 11.07 -4.12 3.21
C ASP A 289 9.59 -4.38 3.57
N HIS A 290 9.33 -5.13 4.64
CA HIS A 290 8.00 -5.38 5.17
C HIS A 290 8.03 -5.55 6.69
N TYR A 291 6.89 -5.32 7.32
CA TYR A 291 6.69 -5.44 8.76
C TYR A 291 5.39 -6.19 9.03
N THR A 292 5.48 -7.30 9.76
CA THR A 292 4.31 -8.13 10.05
C THR A 292 4.14 -8.36 11.53
N SER A 293 2.88 -8.48 11.93
CA SER A 293 2.48 -8.90 13.28
C SER A 293 2.37 -10.42 13.40
N HIS A 294 2.07 -11.10 12.29
CA HIS A 294 1.83 -12.54 12.22
C HIS A 294 2.76 -13.19 11.19
N SER A 295 2.93 -14.50 11.31
CA SER A 295 3.52 -15.33 10.27
C SER A 295 2.49 -15.65 9.20
N TYR A 296 2.85 -15.49 7.93
CA TYR A 296 2.00 -15.82 6.80
C TYR A 296 2.51 -17.09 6.11
N ASN A 297 1.60 -17.84 5.50
CA ASN A 297 1.93 -18.98 4.66
C ASN A 297 1.87 -18.56 3.19
N ASN A 298 2.72 -19.16 2.36
CA ASN A 298 2.66 -18.95 0.91
C ASN A 298 1.31 -19.42 0.38
N LEU A 299 0.64 -18.57 -0.40
CA LEU A 299 -0.60 -18.89 -1.10
C LEU A 299 -0.27 -19.10 -2.58
N TYR A 300 -0.56 -20.29 -3.12
CA TYR A 300 -0.43 -20.58 -4.54
C TYR A 300 -1.65 -20.04 -5.29
N TRP A 301 -1.54 -18.77 -5.73
CA TRP A 301 -2.66 -17.99 -6.25
C TRP A 301 -3.46 -18.67 -7.38
N THR A 302 -2.78 -19.29 -8.34
CA THR A 302 -3.40 -19.89 -9.53
C THR A 302 -4.42 -20.96 -9.20
N SER A 303 -4.16 -21.81 -8.21
CA SER A 303 -5.09 -22.88 -7.83
C SER A 303 -6.35 -22.30 -7.16
N PHE A 304 -6.20 -21.24 -6.38
CA PHE A 304 -7.34 -20.50 -5.79
C PHE A 304 -8.12 -19.71 -6.84
N GLU A 305 -7.44 -19.03 -7.76
CA GLU A 305 -8.07 -18.31 -8.87
C GLU A 305 -8.92 -19.25 -9.72
N PHE A 306 -8.37 -20.40 -10.09
CA PHE A 306 -9.11 -21.43 -10.83
C PHE A 306 -10.33 -21.91 -10.05
N HIS A 307 -10.18 -22.21 -8.77
CA HIS A 307 -11.29 -22.65 -7.92
C HIS A 307 -12.41 -21.60 -7.83
N VAL A 308 -12.05 -20.33 -7.62
CA VAL A 308 -12.99 -19.22 -7.57
C VAL A 308 -13.68 -19.03 -8.93
N ASN A 309 -12.93 -19.06 -10.03
CA ASN A 309 -13.48 -18.93 -11.38
C ASN A 309 -14.36 -20.12 -11.77
N PHE A 310 -14.07 -21.32 -11.27
CA PHE A 310 -14.93 -22.48 -11.46
C PHE A 310 -16.28 -22.32 -10.74
N GLN A 311 -16.28 -21.80 -9.51
CA GLN A 311 -17.51 -21.59 -8.74
C GLN A 311 -18.32 -20.36 -9.18
N SER A 312 -17.61 -19.28 -9.50
CA SER A 312 -18.17 -18.00 -9.91
C SER A 312 -17.36 -17.48 -11.10
N PRO A 313 -17.68 -17.95 -12.32
CA PRO A 313 -17.00 -17.50 -13.53
C PRO A 313 -17.02 -15.99 -13.63
N SER A 314 -15.88 -15.40 -14.02
CA SER A 314 -15.76 -13.97 -14.28
C SER A 314 -15.46 -13.76 -15.78
N PRO A 315 -16.48 -13.84 -16.68
CA PRO A 315 -16.29 -13.75 -18.12
C PRO A 315 -15.56 -12.48 -18.57
N GLU A 316 -15.71 -11.38 -17.83
CA GLU A 316 -15.03 -10.11 -18.04
C GLU A 316 -13.50 -10.21 -17.96
N CYS A 317 -12.97 -11.17 -17.20
CA CYS A 317 -11.52 -11.41 -17.08
C CYS A 317 -10.96 -12.21 -18.26
N TYR A 318 -11.83 -12.94 -18.99
CA TYR A 318 -11.43 -13.87 -20.05
C TYR A 318 -12.08 -13.54 -21.41
N LEU A 319 -12.40 -12.26 -21.65
CA LEU A 319 -12.91 -11.81 -22.94
C LEU A 319 -11.89 -12.12 -24.04
N SER A 320 -12.11 -13.21 -24.77
CA SER A 320 -11.42 -13.49 -26.03
C SER A 320 -11.73 -12.37 -27.02
N GLN A 321 -10.71 -11.75 -27.59
CA GLN A 321 -10.83 -10.81 -28.71
C GLN A 321 -11.41 -11.54 -29.94
N ASN A 322 -12.73 -11.69 -30.01
CA ASN A 322 -13.40 -12.15 -31.21
C ASN A 322 -14.17 -10.98 -31.84
N GLY A 323 -13.44 -10.25 -32.70
CA GLY A 323 -13.95 -9.60 -33.90
C GLY A 323 -14.84 -8.37 -33.74
N THR A 324 -14.26 -7.18 -33.92
CA THR A 324 -14.88 -6.17 -34.80
C THR A 324 -13.84 -5.16 -35.30
N GLU A 325 -13.68 -5.16 -36.62
CA GLU A 325 -13.10 -4.17 -37.55
C GLU A 325 -12.15 -3.07 -37.02
N VAL A 326 -10.92 -3.15 -37.51
CA VAL A 326 -9.94 -2.07 -37.58
C VAL A 326 -10.54 -0.86 -38.32
N LYS A 327 -10.65 0.28 -37.63
CA LYS A 327 -10.49 1.60 -38.26
C LYS A 327 -9.28 2.29 -37.63
N GLU A 328 -8.25 2.44 -38.45
CA GLU A 328 -7.03 3.17 -38.16
C GLU A 328 -7.32 4.63 -37.78
N GLY A 329 -6.65 5.12 -36.73
CA GLY A 329 -6.71 6.54 -36.35
C GLY A 329 -6.00 6.90 -35.05
N SER A 330 -4.67 6.97 -35.11
CA SER A 330 -3.72 7.62 -34.17
C SER A 330 -3.29 6.88 -32.88
N GLN A 331 -2.01 6.51 -32.89
CA GLN A 331 -1.21 5.85 -31.87
C GLN A 331 -0.87 6.79 -30.70
N GLN A 332 -0.89 6.27 -29.46
CA GLN A 332 0.24 6.38 -28.53
C GLN A 332 0.14 5.36 -27.36
N ASN A 333 0.83 4.23 -27.56
CA ASN A 333 1.60 3.40 -26.64
C ASN A 333 1.30 3.48 -25.13
N ASN A 334 0.36 2.65 -24.67
CA ASN A 334 0.50 1.92 -23.41
C ASN A 334 0.80 0.46 -23.77
N ILE A 335 2.08 0.08 -23.80
CA ILE A 335 2.45 -1.34 -23.82
C ILE A 335 2.21 -1.86 -22.40
N SER A 336 1.00 -2.37 -22.18
CA SER A 336 0.73 -3.37 -21.15
C SER A 336 1.50 -4.62 -21.55
N ALA A 337 2.53 -4.97 -20.77
CA ALA A 337 3.43 -6.08 -21.09
C ALA A 337 2.87 -7.46 -20.67
N ASP A 338 1.54 -7.62 -20.59
CA ASP A 338 0.89 -8.89 -20.20
C ASP A 338 -0.07 -9.46 -21.25
N GLN A 339 -0.10 -8.94 -22.48
CA GLN A 339 -1.07 -9.38 -23.50
C GLN A 339 -0.63 -10.51 -24.44
N HIS A 340 0.43 -11.28 -24.16
CA HIS A 340 0.90 -12.31 -25.11
C HIS A 340 1.45 -13.63 -24.51
N LEU A 341 0.86 -14.15 -23.42
CA LEU A 341 1.17 -15.52 -22.95
C LEU A 341 0.00 -16.51 -22.96
N THR A 342 -1.19 -16.13 -23.42
CA THR A 342 -2.34 -17.02 -23.46
C THR A 342 -2.52 -17.63 -24.85
N ASP A 343 -1.65 -18.57 -25.21
CA ASP A 343 -1.95 -19.59 -26.22
C ASP A 343 -1.21 -20.88 -25.87
N TYR A 344 -1.66 -21.49 -24.77
CA TYR A 344 -1.47 -22.92 -24.53
C TYR A 344 -2.81 -23.51 -24.11
N ASN A 345 -3.55 -24.01 -25.11
CA ASN A 345 -4.55 -25.05 -24.90
C ASN A 345 -3.83 -26.29 -24.35
N ASN A 346 -3.68 -26.37 -23.03
CA ASN A 346 -3.42 -27.63 -22.35
C ASN A 346 -4.61 -27.90 -21.44
N SER A 347 -5.33 -28.98 -21.73
CA SER A 347 -6.21 -29.64 -20.79
C SER A 347 -5.37 -30.19 -19.63
N PHE A 348 -5.02 -29.34 -18.66
CA PHE A 348 -4.42 -29.77 -17.42
C PHE A 348 -5.52 -30.09 -16.42
N ASP A 349 -5.59 -31.37 -16.02
CA ASP A 349 -6.25 -31.81 -14.79
C ASP A 349 -5.37 -31.37 -13.60
N ASP A 350 -5.37 -30.07 -13.31
CA ASP A 350 -4.43 -29.42 -12.37
C ASP A 350 -5.00 -29.32 -10.96
N SER A 351 -5.33 -30.49 -10.38
CA SER A 351 -5.34 -30.62 -8.93
C SER A 351 -3.89 -30.56 -8.43
N GLU A 352 -3.36 -29.34 -8.28
CA GLU A 352 -1.98 -29.11 -7.85
C GLU A 352 -1.78 -29.70 -6.45
N VAL A 353 -0.91 -30.71 -6.37
CA VAL A 353 -0.63 -31.47 -5.17
C VAL A 353 0.83 -31.22 -4.80
N SER A 354 1.05 -30.67 -3.61
CA SER A 354 2.39 -30.52 -3.07
C SER A 354 2.96 -31.90 -2.74
N PHE A 355 4.17 -32.21 -3.17
CA PHE A 355 4.83 -33.47 -2.84
C PHE A 355 5.98 -33.23 -1.86
N THR A 356 6.00 -33.98 -0.76
CA THR A 356 7.12 -33.95 0.19
C THR A 356 7.79 -35.32 0.21
N ILE A 357 9.12 -35.33 0.16
CA ILE A 357 9.92 -36.55 0.30
C ILE A 357 10.16 -36.78 1.79
N SER A 358 9.57 -37.83 2.36
CA SER A 358 9.83 -38.19 3.76
C SER A 358 11.24 -38.75 3.95
N ALA A 359 11.70 -38.86 5.21
CA ALA A 359 13.04 -39.34 5.56
C ALA A 359 13.37 -40.76 5.04
N ASP A 360 12.34 -41.53 4.66
CA ASP A 360 12.40 -42.84 4.02
C ASP A 360 12.43 -42.78 2.48
N LYS A 361 12.58 -41.59 1.89
CA LYS A 361 12.59 -41.31 0.44
C LYS A 361 11.30 -41.65 -0.30
N GLN A 362 10.16 -41.73 0.40
CA GLN A 362 8.86 -41.89 -0.25
C GLN A 362 8.21 -40.53 -0.57
N MET A 363 7.62 -40.42 -1.76
CA MET A 363 6.82 -39.26 -2.18
C MET A 363 5.44 -39.36 -1.54
N LYS A 364 5.06 -38.37 -0.71
CA LYS A 364 3.68 -38.25 -0.20
C LYS A 364 2.96 -37.10 -0.91
N LYS A 365 1.75 -37.37 -1.45
CA LYS A 365 0.79 -36.32 -1.84
C LYS A 365 0.42 -35.56 -0.57
N MET A 366 0.63 -34.26 -0.53
CA MET A 366 -0.09 -33.36 0.38
C MET A 366 -1.43 -33.00 -0.24
N ALA A 367 -2.44 -32.73 0.58
CA ALA A 367 -3.72 -32.19 0.10
C ALA A 367 -3.48 -30.88 -0.65
N SER A 368 -4.34 -30.55 -1.63
CA SER A 368 -4.26 -29.26 -2.30
C SER A 368 -4.41 -28.14 -1.28
N GLN A 369 -3.67 -27.04 -1.41
CA GLN A 369 -3.84 -25.88 -0.52
C GLN A 369 -5.29 -25.34 -0.56
N VAL A 370 -5.97 -25.53 -1.69
CA VAL A 370 -7.38 -25.19 -1.87
C VAL A 370 -8.27 -26.11 -1.05
N GLU A 371 -8.02 -27.43 -1.07
CA GLU A 371 -8.73 -28.39 -0.22
C GLU A 371 -8.49 -28.11 1.26
N ASP A 372 -7.25 -27.86 1.66
CA ASP A 372 -6.91 -27.46 3.04
C ASP A 372 -7.70 -26.21 3.43
N TYR A 373 -7.74 -25.17 2.59
CA TYR A 373 -8.50 -23.95 2.87
C TYR A 373 -10.01 -24.18 2.98
N ILE A 374 -10.61 -24.99 2.10
CA ILE A 374 -12.06 -25.29 2.11
C ILE A 374 -12.46 -26.09 3.34
N TYR A 375 -11.63 -27.05 3.75
CA TYR A 375 -11.95 -27.99 4.82
C TYR A 375 -11.32 -27.62 6.16
N ARG A 376 -10.56 -26.52 6.25
CA ARG A 376 -10.05 -25.99 7.50
C ARG A 376 -11.24 -25.49 8.33
N SER A 377 -11.51 -26.19 9.42
CA SER A 377 -12.48 -25.77 10.44
C SER A 377 -12.01 -24.48 11.12
N ASP A 378 -12.94 -23.52 11.29
CA ASP A 378 -12.73 -22.25 12.01
C ASP A 378 -12.21 -22.44 13.44
#